data_AF-A0A4S9XZ33-F1
#
_entry.id   AF-A0A4S9XZ33-F1
#
_cell.length_a   1.000
_cell.length_b   1.000
_cell.length_c   1.000
_cell.angle_alpha   90.00
_cell.angle_beta   90.00
_cell.angle_gamma   90.00
#
_symmetry.space_group_name_H-M   'P 1'
#
loop_
_entity.id
_entity.type
_entity.pdbx_description
1 polymer ?
#
loop_
_entity_poly.entity_id
_entity_poly.type
_entity_poly.pdbx_seq_one_letter_code
_entity_poly.pdbx_strand_id
1 'polypeptide(L)'
;MSTLPPTIAFIMSSNVGLSTPRGSGTSGYVQRNLSHLKPRDAAAPYSKDHDLLRHRQRQPDKDILEHDRKREIEVKVFELRDKLEEEEVDEDEIEDQCTALRKKLQAEQSTKGSATNARGLKSHQVHELAKAKIEESEKLRRAFGISKDYEEGSHWKKQEEKAKQIQDRQAEESRRAQEDDYSD
;
A
#
# COMPACT_ATOMS: atom_id res chain seq x y z
N MET A 1 10.73 34.15 -70.39
CA MET A 1 11.35 34.35 -69.06
C MET A 1 10.56 35.40 -68.31
N SER A 2 9.90 35.03 -67.22
CA SER A 2 9.48 35.92 -66.12
C SER A 2 8.65 35.08 -65.13
N THR A 3 9.34 34.44 -64.20
CA THR A 3 8.76 33.66 -63.09
C THR A 3 8.27 34.62 -62.00
N LEU A 4 7.00 34.52 -61.60
CA LEU A 4 6.43 35.27 -60.47
C LEU A 4 7.06 34.82 -59.13
N PRO A 5 7.30 35.73 -58.17
CA PRO A 5 7.89 35.38 -56.87
C PRO A 5 6.86 34.71 -55.94
N PRO A 6 7.30 33.83 -55.02
CA PRO A 6 6.42 33.14 -54.08
C PRO A 6 5.87 34.11 -53.04
N THR A 7 4.55 34.11 -52.86
CA THR A 7 3.86 34.73 -51.73
C THR A 7 4.34 34.09 -50.43
N ILE A 8 5.08 34.85 -49.62
CA ILE A 8 5.46 34.47 -48.26
C ILE A 8 4.19 34.54 -47.40
N ALA A 9 3.49 33.42 -47.27
CA ALA A 9 2.48 33.24 -46.24
C ALA A 9 3.21 33.06 -44.89
N PHE A 10 3.33 34.16 -44.13
CA PHE A 10 3.92 34.10 -42.80
C PHE A 10 2.93 33.41 -41.83
N ILE A 11 3.44 32.36 -41.20
CA ILE A 11 2.70 31.39 -40.40
C ILE A 11 2.26 32.00 -39.06
N MET A 12 1.03 31.63 -38.69
CA MET A 12 0.29 31.90 -37.46
C MET A 12 1.15 31.99 -36.19
N SER A 13 1.25 33.19 -35.60
CA SER A 13 1.47 33.29 -34.15
C SER A 13 0.18 32.83 -33.47
N SER A 14 0.27 31.93 -32.49
CA SER A 14 -0.86 31.36 -31.76
C SER A 14 -1.59 32.42 -30.94
N ASN A 15 -2.43 33.24 -31.59
CA ASN A 15 -3.20 34.37 -31.04
C ASN A 15 -2.42 35.31 -30.10
N VAL A 16 -1.10 35.42 -30.29
CA VAL A 16 -0.23 36.28 -29.50
C VAL A 16 0.51 37.25 -30.42
N GLY A 17 0.44 38.54 -30.11
CA GLY A 17 1.05 39.63 -30.90
C GLY A 17 0.05 40.63 -31.46
N LEU A 18 0.55 41.54 -32.30
CA LEU A 18 -0.26 42.53 -33.02
C LEU A 18 -0.72 41.96 -34.37
N SER A 19 -1.97 42.27 -34.77
CA SER A 19 -2.51 41.87 -36.08
C SER A 19 -1.75 42.50 -37.25
N THR A 20 -1.30 43.74 -37.08
CA THR A 20 -0.40 44.43 -38.02
C THR A 20 0.61 45.28 -37.25
N PRO A 21 1.91 45.27 -37.61
CA PRO A 21 2.91 46.14 -36.98
C PRO A 21 2.78 47.62 -37.36
N ARG A 22 1.98 47.95 -38.39
CA ARG A 22 1.75 49.33 -38.85
C ARG A 22 0.96 50.12 -37.79
N GLY A 23 1.47 51.28 -37.40
CA GLY A 23 0.85 52.16 -36.38
C GLY A 23 1.29 51.87 -34.94
N SER A 24 1.93 50.73 -34.65
CA SER A 24 2.45 50.42 -33.30
C SER A 24 3.77 51.11 -32.97
N GLY A 25 4.50 51.64 -33.96
CA GLY A 25 5.82 52.23 -33.75
C GLY A 25 6.92 51.22 -33.39
N THR A 26 6.67 49.91 -33.54
CA THR A 26 7.62 48.83 -33.26
C THR A 26 7.75 47.89 -34.48
N SER A 27 8.74 46.99 -34.47
CA SER A 27 8.97 46.04 -35.57
C SER A 27 7.95 44.88 -35.63
N GLY A 28 7.06 44.75 -34.65
CA GLY A 28 6.11 43.63 -34.55
C GLY A 28 6.75 42.30 -34.14
N TYR A 29 8.02 42.30 -33.71
CA TYR A 29 8.70 41.07 -33.28
C TYR A 29 8.20 40.62 -31.90
N VAL A 30 7.63 39.41 -31.83
CA VAL A 30 7.10 38.83 -30.59
C VAL A 30 8.08 37.78 -30.06
N GLN A 31 8.67 38.03 -28.90
CA GLN A 31 9.51 37.07 -28.19
C GLN A 31 8.70 36.28 -27.17
N ARG A 32 8.89 34.96 -27.12
CA ARG A 32 8.32 34.12 -26.05
C ARG A 32 8.91 34.51 -24.68
N ASN A 33 8.07 34.55 -23.65
CA ASN A 33 8.54 34.74 -22.29
C ASN A 33 9.31 33.49 -21.80
N LEU A 34 10.60 33.65 -21.46
CA LEU A 34 11.45 32.56 -20.96
C LEU A 34 11.16 32.21 -19.48
N SER A 35 10.61 33.15 -18.73
CA SER A 35 10.30 33.02 -17.30
C SER A 35 8.87 32.54 -17.05
N HIS A 36 8.06 32.34 -18.10
CA HIS A 36 6.71 31.81 -17.94
C HIS A 36 6.78 30.32 -17.59
N LEU A 37 6.52 30.00 -16.33
CA LEU A 37 6.43 28.63 -15.84
C LEU A 37 5.22 27.95 -16.46
N LYS A 38 5.47 27.10 -17.47
CA LYS A 38 4.45 26.16 -17.96
C LYS A 38 4.08 25.21 -16.81
N PRO A 39 2.78 25.03 -16.50
CA PRO A 39 2.36 23.94 -15.62
C PRO A 39 2.98 22.65 -16.14
N ARG A 40 3.82 22.02 -15.30
CA ARG A 40 4.50 20.79 -15.65
C ARG A 40 3.42 19.72 -15.86
N ASP A 41 3.46 19.00 -16.98
CA ASP A 41 2.57 17.86 -17.19
C ASP A 41 2.58 17.00 -15.94
N ALA A 42 1.38 16.71 -15.44
CA ALA A 42 1.14 16.02 -14.18
C ALA A 42 1.56 14.53 -14.20
N ALA A 43 2.44 14.15 -15.13
CA ALA A 43 3.22 12.93 -15.13
C ALA A 43 4.29 13.02 -14.04
N ALA A 44 3.84 13.10 -12.78
CA ALA A 44 4.70 12.73 -11.67
C ALA A 44 5.10 11.26 -11.90
N PRO A 45 6.38 10.89 -11.70
CA PRO A 45 6.83 9.50 -11.88
C PRO A 45 6.28 8.53 -10.83
N TYR A 46 5.32 8.98 -10.01
CA TYR A 46 4.68 8.23 -8.95
C TYR A 46 3.18 8.17 -9.21
N SER A 47 2.62 6.96 -9.11
CA SER A 47 1.19 6.72 -9.25
C SER A 47 0.41 7.55 -8.24
N LYS A 48 -0.60 8.29 -8.70
CA LYS A 48 -1.58 8.99 -7.85
C LYS A 48 -2.72 8.07 -7.39
N ASP A 49 -2.59 6.77 -7.62
CA ASP A 49 -3.59 5.80 -7.22
C ASP A 49 -3.59 5.72 -5.69
N HIS A 50 -4.59 6.35 -5.08
CA HIS A 50 -4.77 6.39 -3.63
C HIS A 50 -4.79 4.99 -2.99
N ASP A 51 -5.17 3.97 -3.74
CA ASP A 51 -5.14 2.57 -3.31
C ASP A 51 -3.71 2.04 -3.08
N LEU A 52 -2.73 2.48 -3.87
CA LEU A 52 -1.32 2.11 -3.69
C LEU A 52 -0.66 2.83 -2.50
N LEU A 53 -1.21 3.97 -2.10
CA LEU A 53 -0.78 4.72 -0.91
C LEU A 53 -1.35 4.15 0.39
N ARG A 54 -2.31 3.22 0.31
CA ARG A 54 -2.91 2.62 1.50
C ARG A 54 -1.90 1.73 2.23
N HIS A 55 -1.75 1.92 3.53
CA HIS A 55 -0.81 1.13 4.33
C HIS A 55 -1.21 -0.35 4.35
N ARG A 56 -0.42 -1.21 3.70
CA ARG A 56 -0.62 -2.66 3.73
C ARG A 56 0.31 -3.30 4.76
N GLN A 57 -0.27 -4.02 5.72
CA GLN A 57 0.50 -4.81 6.67
C GLN A 57 1.31 -5.88 5.90
N ARG A 58 2.61 -5.96 6.18
CA ARG A 58 3.47 -7.01 5.61
C ARG A 58 3.00 -8.36 6.13
N GLN A 59 2.68 -9.27 5.21
CA GLN A 59 2.26 -10.62 5.57
C GLN A 59 3.49 -11.47 5.88
N PRO A 60 3.41 -12.37 6.87
CA PRO A 60 4.46 -13.34 7.12
C PRO A 60 4.45 -14.42 6.01
N ASP A 61 5.64 -14.83 5.56
CA ASP A 61 5.79 -15.89 4.58
C ASP A 61 5.82 -17.24 5.28
N LYS A 62 4.96 -18.16 4.84
CA LYS A 62 4.79 -19.47 5.49
C LYS A 62 6.05 -20.32 5.35
N ASP A 63 6.69 -20.28 4.18
CA ASP A 63 7.88 -21.08 3.88
C ASP A 63 9.05 -20.69 4.79
N ILE A 64 9.21 -19.39 5.08
CA ILE A 64 10.25 -18.90 5.98
C ILE A 64 9.96 -19.34 7.42
N LEU A 65 8.71 -19.24 7.87
CA LEU A 65 8.32 -19.73 9.20
C LEU A 65 8.53 -21.24 9.34
N GLU A 66 8.25 -22.02 8.30
CA GLU A 66 8.49 -23.47 8.32
C GLU A 66 9.98 -23.81 8.30
N HIS A 67 10.77 -23.04 7.56
CA HIS A 67 12.21 -23.18 7.53
C HIS A 67 12.83 -22.91 8.90
N ASP A 68 12.44 -21.81 9.55
CA ASP A 68 12.94 -21.45 10.88
C ASP A 68 12.58 -22.52 11.93
N ARG A 69 11.36 -23.09 11.86
CA ARG A 69 10.97 -24.23 12.71
C ARG A 69 11.84 -25.46 12.50
N LYS A 70 12.09 -25.84 11.24
CA LYS A 70 12.96 -26.98 10.92
C LYS A 70 14.39 -26.72 11.39
N ARG A 71 14.88 -25.50 11.20
CA ARG A 71 16.20 -25.07 11.66
C ARG A 71 16.34 -25.19 13.17
N GLU A 72 15.34 -24.81 13.96
CA GLU A 72 15.38 -24.99 15.42
C GLU A 72 15.52 -26.45 15.84
N ILE A 73 14.86 -27.37 15.13
CA ILE A 73 15.00 -28.81 15.38
C ILE A 73 16.41 -29.27 15.07
N GLU A 74 16.92 -28.94 13.88
CA GLU A 74 18.25 -29.39 13.45
C GLU A 74 19.37 -28.79 14.31
N VAL A 75 19.23 -27.55 14.80
CA VAL A 75 20.18 -26.97 15.75
C VAL A 75 20.25 -27.80 17.04
N LYS A 76 19.12 -28.24 17.59
CA LYS A 76 19.10 -29.09 18.80
C LYS A 76 19.67 -30.47 18.56
N VAL A 77 19.43 -31.04 17.38
CA VAL A 77 20.02 -32.33 16.97
C VAL A 77 21.54 -32.20 16.83
N PHE A 78 22.00 -31.09 16.24
CA PHE A 78 23.43 -30.79 16.12
C PHE A 78 24.09 -30.60 17.49
N GLU A 79 23.47 -29.86 18.41
CA GLU A 79 23.96 -29.71 19.80
C GLU A 79 24.02 -31.05 20.56
N LEU A 80 23.12 -32.01 20.27
CA LEU A 80 23.20 -33.35 20.87
C LEU A 80 24.37 -34.13 20.28
N ARG A 81 24.53 -34.07 18.95
CA ARG A 81 25.62 -34.73 18.25
C ARG A 81 26.98 -34.26 18.77
N ASP A 82 27.20 -32.95 18.88
CA ASP A 82 28.46 -32.39 19.40
C ASP A 82 28.79 -32.92 20.80
N LYS A 83 27.77 -33.10 21.67
CA LYS A 83 27.97 -33.64 23.02
C LYS A 83 28.33 -35.12 23.01
N LEU A 84 27.68 -35.92 22.16
CA LEU A 84 27.97 -37.36 22.08
C LEU A 84 29.32 -37.63 21.44
N GLU A 85 29.75 -36.78 20.51
CA GLU A 85 31.10 -36.81 19.93
C GLU A 85 32.16 -36.46 21.02
N GLU A 86 31.89 -35.50 21.90
CA GLU A 86 32.76 -35.18 23.05
C GLU A 86 32.81 -36.32 24.10
N GLU A 87 31.75 -37.12 24.20
CA GLU A 87 31.66 -38.31 25.06
C GLU A 87 32.26 -39.58 24.42
N GLU A 88 32.83 -39.50 23.20
CA GLU A 88 33.44 -40.62 22.44
C GLU A 88 32.48 -41.82 22.22
N VAL A 89 31.19 -41.55 22.01
CA VAL A 89 30.19 -42.58 21.69
C VAL A 89 30.35 -43.07 20.25
N ASP A 90 29.99 -44.34 19.97
CA ASP A 90 30.01 -44.91 18.63
C ASP A 90 29.08 -44.17 17.66
N GLU A 91 29.52 -43.97 16.41
CA GLU A 91 28.80 -43.20 15.38
C GLU A 91 27.38 -43.73 15.11
N ASP A 92 27.19 -45.05 15.14
CA ASP A 92 25.88 -45.69 14.93
C ASP A 92 24.88 -45.32 16.05
N GLU A 93 25.35 -45.29 17.30
CA GLU A 93 24.51 -44.95 18.46
C GLU A 93 24.21 -43.45 18.51
N ILE A 94 25.14 -42.61 18.03
CA ILE A 94 24.91 -41.17 17.81
C ILE A 94 23.78 -40.94 16.81
N GLU A 95 23.77 -41.65 15.69
CA GLU A 95 22.70 -41.53 14.67
C GLU A 95 21.33 -41.95 15.22
N ASP A 96 21.26 -43.07 15.94
CA ASP A 96 20.01 -43.54 16.54
C ASP A 96 19.43 -42.54 17.54
N GLN A 97 20.27 -41.97 18.41
CA GLN A 97 19.84 -40.96 19.37
C GLN A 97 19.41 -39.65 18.67
N CYS A 98 20.14 -39.22 17.64
CA CYS A 98 19.79 -38.05 16.85
C CYS A 98 18.47 -38.21 16.08
N THR A 99 18.23 -39.39 15.49
CA THR A 99 16.98 -39.68 14.77
C THR A 99 15.79 -39.77 15.72
N ALA A 100 15.98 -40.37 16.89
CA ALA A 100 14.96 -40.39 17.95
C ALA A 100 14.62 -38.98 18.43
N LEU A 101 15.62 -38.13 18.67
CA LEU A 101 15.43 -36.73 19.05
C LEU A 101 14.69 -35.95 17.96
N ARG A 102 15.07 -36.12 16.69
CA ARG A 102 14.42 -35.46 15.54
C ARG A 102 12.92 -35.80 15.49
N LYS A 103 12.56 -37.09 15.61
CA LYS A 103 11.15 -37.54 15.64
C LYS A 103 10.39 -36.94 16.84
N LYS A 104 11.01 -36.92 18.02
CA LYS A 104 10.41 -36.38 19.25
C LYS A 104 10.10 -34.88 19.11
N LEU A 105 11.07 -34.10 18.62
CA LEU A 105 10.92 -32.65 18.46
C LEU A 105 9.91 -32.29 17.37
N GLN A 106 9.90 -33.02 16.25
CA GLN A 106 8.87 -32.84 15.21
C GLN A 106 7.46 -33.11 15.76
N ALA A 107 7.28 -34.18 16.55
CA ALA A 107 6.01 -34.49 17.19
C ALA A 107 5.59 -33.41 18.21
N GLU A 108 6.51 -32.95 19.05
CA GLU A 108 6.24 -31.90 20.03
C GLU A 108 5.84 -30.58 19.34
N GLN A 109 6.50 -30.22 18.24
CA GLN A 109 6.20 -28.98 17.51
C GLN A 109 4.89 -29.04 16.73
N SER A 110 4.45 -30.23 16.35
CA SER A 110 3.11 -30.43 15.77
C SER A 110 1.98 -30.25 16.79
N THR A 111 2.24 -30.59 18.06
CA THR A 111 1.24 -30.55 19.14
C THR A 111 1.21 -29.21 19.88
N LYS A 112 2.37 -28.63 20.17
CA LYS A 112 2.51 -27.23 20.60
C LYS A 112 2.37 -26.34 19.37
N GLY A 113 1.13 -26.00 19.04
CA GLY A 113 0.86 -24.91 18.10
C GLY A 113 1.74 -23.71 18.39
N SER A 114 2.20 -23.03 17.34
CA SER A 114 3.18 -21.94 17.27
C SER A 114 2.88 -20.72 18.17
N ALA A 115 2.83 -20.90 19.49
CA ALA A 115 2.71 -19.85 20.49
C ALA A 115 4.12 -19.27 20.72
N THR A 116 4.56 -18.44 19.79
CA THR A 116 5.85 -17.73 19.89
C THR A 116 5.69 -16.58 20.87
N ASN A 117 6.50 -16.53 21.92
CA ASN A 117 6.54 -15.40 22.86
C ASN A 117 7.05 -14.14 22.13
N ALA A 118 6.16 -13.21 21.83
CA ALA A 118 6.47 -11.98 21.07
C ALA A 118 7.61 -11.14 21.68
N ARG A 119 7.82 -11.21 23.00
CA ARG A 119 8.87 -10.45 23.71
C ARG A 119 10.28 -11.04 23.58
N GLY A 120 10.42 -12.29 23.13
CA GLY A 120 11.71 -12.98 22.98
C GLY A 120 12.29 -12.93 21.57
N LEU A 121 11.53 -12.39 20.61
CA LEU A 121 11.91 -12.36 19.20
C LEU A 121 13.03 -11.36 18.96
N LYS A 122 14.03 -11.78 18.17
CA LYS A 122 15.16 -10.93 17.78
C LYS A 122 14.76 -10.03 16.62
N SER A 123 15.44 -8.89 16.45
CA SER A 123 15.15 -7.90 15.41
C SER A 123 15.21 -8.44 13.97
N HIS A 124 15.98 -9.51 13.73
CA HIS A 124 16.09 -10.15 12.41
C HIS A 124 14.96 -11.15 12.10
N GLN A 125 14.15 -11.55 13.08
CA GLN A 125 13.03 -12.49 12.88
C GLN A 125 11.79 -11.76 12.37
N VAL A 126 11.90 -11.15 11.18
CA VAL A 126 10.89 -10.23 10.64
C VAL A 126 9.53 -10.90 10.43
N HIS A 127 9.50 -12.16 9.98
CA HIS A 127 8.26 -12.87 9.71
C HIS A 127 7.55 -13.34 10.99
N GLU A 128 8.30 -13.79 11.99
CA GLU A 128 7.74 -14.13 13.31
C GLU A 128 7.20 -12.88 14.00
N LEU A 129 7.93 -11.76 13.95
CA LEU A 129 7.46 -10.47 14.45
C LEU A 129 6.20 -10.00 13.72
N ALA A 130 6.14 -10.14 12.39
CA ALA A 130 4.96 -9.78 11.62
C ALA A 130 3.75 -10.64 12.01
N LYS A 131 3.94 -11.95 12.16
CA LYS A 131 2.89 -12.87 12.60
C LYS A 131 2.39 -12.50 14.01
N ALA A 132 3.30 -12.32 14.96
CA ALA A 132 2.96 -11.93 16.33
C ALA A 132 2.20 -10.59 16.36
N LYS A 133 2.64 -9.60 15.59
CA LYS A 133 1.99 -8.29 15.51
C LYS A 133 0.59 -8.36 14.90
N ILE A 134 0.37 -9.23 13.92
CA ILE A 134 -0.97 -9.48 13.35
C ILE A 134 -1.86 -10.08 14.44
N GLU A 135 -1.41 -11.13 15.13
CA GLU A 135 -2.17 -11.76 16.21
C GLU A 135 -2.50 -10.79 17.35
N GLU A 136 -1.54 -9.95 17.76
CA GLU A 136 -1.76 -8.90 18.76
C GLU A 136 -2.77 -7.85 18.27
N SER A 137 -2.65 -7.41 17.02
CA SER A 137 -3.59 -6.46 16.42
C SER A 137 -5.00 -7.05 16.30
N GLU A 138 -5.14 -8.33 15.98
CA GLU A 138 -6.42 -9.02 15.97
C GLU A 138 -7.03 -9.15 17.36
N LYS A 139 -6.20 -9.42 18.37
CA LYS A 139 -6.62 -9.45 19.77
C LYS A 139 -7.11 -8.08 20.24
N LEU A 140 -6.38 -7.01 19.91
CA LEU A 140 -6.78 -5.63 20.20
C LEU A 140 -8.08 -5.26 19.46
N ARG A 141 -8.20 -5.60 18.16
CA ARG A 141 -9.42 -5.40 17.37
C ARG A 141 -10.64 -6.01 18.07
N ARG A 142 -10.51 -7.26 18.50
CA ARG A 142 -11.57 -7.99 19.25
C ARG A 142 -11.87 -7.32 20.59
N ALA A 143 -10.84 -6.90 21.34
CA ALA A 143 -11.01 -6.23 22.63
C ALA A 143 -11.76 -4.89 22.51
N PHE A 144 -11.50 -4.12 21.44
CA PHE A 144 -12.23 -2.89 21.13
C PHE A 144 -13.60 -3.11 20.47
N GLY A 145 -14.03 -4.36 20.26
CA GLY A 145 -15.31 -4.68 19.63
C GLY A 145 -15.41 -4.28 18.15
N ILE A 146 -14.27 -4.09 17.48
CA ILE A 146 -14.23 -3.73 16.07
C ILE A 146 -14.49 -5.00 15.24
N SER A 147 -15.44 -4.92 14.30
CA SER A 147 -15.76 -6.05 13.41
C SER A 147 -14.59 -6.38 12.47
N LYS A 148 -14.54 -7.62 11.98
CA LYS A 148 -13.50 -8.03 11.02
C LYS A 148 -13.63 -7.27 9.69
N ASP A 149 -14.85 -6.93 9.31
CA ASP A 149 -15.20 -6.25 8.06
C ASP A 149 -15.21 -4.71 8.22
N TYR A 150 -14.59 -4.20 9.29
CA TYR A 150 -14.49 -2.76 9.50
C TYR A 150 -13.57 -2.12 8.46
N GLU A 151 -14.16 -1.34 7.56
CA GLU A 151 -13.41 -0.51 6.64
C GLU A 151 -13.14 0.87 7.25
N GLU A 152 -11.88 1.27 7.21
CA GLU A 152 -11.47 2.63 7.56
C GLU A 152 -12.26 3.66 6.73
N GLY A 153 -12.88 4.61 7.43
CA GLY A 153 -13.71 5.65 6.83
C GLY A 153 -15.14 5.26 6.46
N SER A 154 -15.54 4.01 6.71
CA SER A 154 -16.95 3.59 6.60
C SER A 154 -17.89 4.43 7.48
N HIS A 155 -17.41 4.87 8.65
CA HIS A 155 -18.16 5.73 9.54
C HIS A 155 -18.46 7.11 8.91
N TRP A 156 -17.47 7.75 8.28
CA TRP A 156 -17.65 9.04 7.61
C TRP A 156 -18.52 8.92 6.36
N LYS A 157 -18.34 7.87 5.54
CA LYS A 157 -19.20 7.60 4.38
C LYS A 157 -20.67 7.46 4.78
N LYS A 158 -20.94 6.73 5.87
CA LYS A 158 -22.30 6.57 6.40
C LYS A 158 -22.89 7.87 6.95
N GLN A 159 -22.07 8.75 7.53
CA GLN A 159 -22.52 10.08 7.95
C GLN A 159 -22.85 10.98 6.75
N GLU A 160 -21.99 10.98 5.73
CA GLU A 160 -22.20 11.77 4.51
C GLU A 160 -23.45 11.31 3.75
N GLU A 161 -23.66 9.99 3.63
CA GLU A 161 -24.86 9.42 3.01
C GLU A 161 -26.13 9.79 3.77
N LYS A 162 -26.11 9.72 5.10
CA LYS A 162 -27.24 10.18 5.93
C LYS A 162 -27.49 11.67 5.77
N ALA A 163 -26.45 12.50 5.73
CA ALA A 163 -26.58 13.94 5.54
C ALA A 163 -27.21 14.27 4.17
N LYS A 164 -26.77 13.58 3.10
CA LYS A 164 -27.38 13.69 1.78
C LYS A 164 -28.86 13.28 1.78
N GLN A 165 -29.21 12.14 2.38
CA GLN A 165 -30.60 11.71 2.47
C GLN A 165 -31.50 12.72 3.21
N ILE A 166 -30.97 13.39 4.24
CA ILE A 166 -31.70 14.44 4.97
C ILE A 166 -31.89 15.67 4.07
N GLN A 167 -30.85 16.10 3.35
CA GLN A 167 -30.94 17.23 2.42
C GLN A 167 -31.94 16.95 1.29
N ASP A 168 -31.90 15.75 0.70
CA ASP A 168 -32.82 15.37 -0.38
C ASP A 168 -34.27 15.38 0.10
N ARG A 169 -34.53 14.86 1.31
CA ARG A 169 -35.87 14.91 1.94
C ARG A 169 -36.33 16.34 2.18
N GLN A 170 -35.47 17.21 2.70
CA GLN A 170 -35.80 18.62 2.93
C GLN A 170 -36.07 19.35 1.61
N ALA A 171 -35.31 19.06 0.55
CA ALA A 171 -35.52 19.64 -0.78
C ALA A 171 -36.82 19.15 -1.46
N GLU A 172 -37.26 17.94 -1.15
CA GLU A 172 -38.54 17.40 -1.65
C GLU A 172 -39.74 17.96 -0.87
N GLU A 173 -39.63 18.09 0.45
CA GLU A 173 -40.63 18.78 1.27
C GLU A 173 -40.77 20.26 0.87
N SER A 174 -39.66 20.97 0.62
CA SER A 174 -39.71 22.37 0.16
C SER A 174 -40.33 22.51 -1.22
N ARG A 175 -40.11 21.55 -2.13
CA ARG A 175 -40.74 21.54 -3.46
C ARG A 175 -42.24 21.31 -3.37
N ARG A 176 -42.70 20.36 -2.55
CA ARG A 176 -44.13 20.14 -2.31
C ARG A 176 -44.82 21.35 -1.70
N ALA A 177 -44.21 21.97 -0.69
CA ALA A 177 -44.75 23.18 -0.07
C ALA A 177 -44.88 24.34 -1.08
N GLN A 178 -43.93 24.46 -2.02
CA GLN A 178 -43.97 25.50 -3.06
C GLN A 178 -45.01 25.21 -4.15
N GLU A 179 -45.32 23.93 -4.44
CA GLU A 179 -46.41 23.53 -5.33
C GLU A 179 -47.78 23.77 -4.70
N ASP A 180 -47.94 23.49 -3.40
CA ASP A 180 -49.18 23.75 -2.66
C ASP A 180 -49.50 25.26 -2.58
N ASP A 181 -48.48 26.11 -2.41
CA ASP A 181 -48.61 27.60 -2.38
C ASP A 181 -48.95 28.21 -3.77
N TYR A 182 -48.75 27.47 -4.87
CA TYR A 182 -49.06 27.92 -6.23
C TYR A 182 -50.41 27.39 -6.76
N SER A 183 -51.11 26.56 -5.97
CA SER A 183 -52.37 25.90 -6.33
C SER A 183 -53.62 26.53 -5.71
N ASP A 184 -53.48 27.63 -4.94
CA ASP A 184 -54.57 28.49 -4.43
C ASP A 184 -54.60 29.83 -5.19
#